data_AF-A0A4Y2QQL1-F1
#
_entry.id   AF-A0A4Y2QQL1-F1
#
_cell.length_a   1.000
_cell.length_b   1.000
_cell.length_c   1.000
_cell.angle_alpha   90.00
_cell.angle_beta   90.00
_cell.angle_gamma   90.00
#
_symmetry.space_group_name_H-M   'P 1'
#
loop_
_entity.id
_entity.type
_entity.pdbx_description
1 polymer ?
#
loop_
_entity_poly.entity_id
_entity_poly.type
_entity_poly.pdbx_seq_one_letter_code
_entity_poly.pdbx_strand_id
1 'polypeptide(L)'
;MVRSHENAYLKWTSFDEYKTEYSNCIWKVRVSASDSDGSVSTCSCPVFAKKYICKHTSLGMLIRMGKEKVPNEAKGLPLGQKRKRGLPTRAKKALLMQ
;
A
#
# COMPACT_ATOMS: atom_id res chain seq x y z
N MET A 1 4.13 -16.09 12.98
CA MET A 1 4.28 -15.11 14.08
C MET A 1 3.59 -13.81 13.67
N VAL A 2 2.55 -13.37 14.38
CA VAL A 2 1.88 -12.08 14.11
C VAL A 2 2.71 -11.00 14.77
N ARG A 3 3.26 -10.05 13.99
CA ARG A 3 4.18 -9.03 14.52
C ARG A 3 3.48 -7.70 14.84
N SER A 4 3.91 -7.08 15.94
CA SER A 4 3.65 -5.68 16.31
C SER A 4 4.77 -4.79 15.77
N HIS A 5 4.45 -3.54 15.44
CA HIS A 5 5.26 -2.64 14.60
C HIS A 5 6.59 -2.18 15.23
N GLU A 6 6.78 -2.30 16.54
CA GLU A 6 7.76 -1.50 17.31
C GLU A 6 9.21 -1.50 16.77
N ASN A 7 9.64 -2.47 15.97
CA ASN A 7 11.03 -2.55 15.50
C ASN A 7 11.28 -2.54 13.98
N ALA A 8 10.26 -2.49 13.10
CA ALA A 8 10.46 -2.98 11.72
C ALA A 8 10.37 -1.95 10.56
N TYR A 9 10.27 -0.64 10.75
CA TYR A 9 10.10 0.27 9.59
C TYR A 9 11.41 0.68 8.92
N LEU A 10 11.70 0.15 7.71
CA LEU A 10 12.79 0.56 6.82
C LEU A 10 14.19 0.60 7.46
N LYS A 11 14.39 -0.10 8.58
CA LYS A 11 15.70 -0.23 9.25
C LYS A 11 16.60 -1.29 8.61
N TRP A 12 16.12 -1.93 7.55
CA TRP A 12 16.76 -3.11 7.00
C TRP A 12 17.89 -2.63 6.10
N THR A 13 19.07 -3.18 6.35
CA THR A 13 20.28 -2.83 5.63
C THR A 13 20.48 -3.69 4.39
N SER A 14 19.74 -4.81 4.30
CA SER A 14 19.78 -5.74 3.18
C SER A 14 18.39 -6.19 2.71
N PHE A 15 18.31 -6.68 1.48
CA PHE A 15 17.09 -7.24 0.91
C PHE A 15 16.71 -8.61 1.50
N ASP A 16 17.66 -9.36 2.04
CA ASP A 16 17.32 -10.63 2.70
C ASP A 16 16.64 -10.37 4.04
N GLU A 17 17.14 -9.39 4.80
CA GLU A 17 16.53 -8.89 6.03
C GLU A 17 15.12 -8.32 5.75
N TYR A 18 14.92 -7.61 4.62
CA TYR A 18 13.61 -7.22 4.12
C TYR A 18 12.64 -8.39 4.02
N LYS A 19 13.11 -9.47 3.38
CA LYS A 19 12.28 -10.60 3.00
C LYS A 19 11.87 -11.40 4.22
N THR A 20 12.82 -11.67 5.11
CA THR A 20 12.56 -12.40 6.36
C THR A 20 11.72 -11.59 7.34
N GLU A 21 12.00 -10.30 7.50
CA GLU A 21 11.42 -9.52 8.60
C GLU A 21 10.13 -8.79 8.23
N TYR A 22 9.86 -8.56 6.94
CA TYR A 22 8.72 -7.75 6.54
C TYR A 22 7.89 -8.35 5.42
N SER A 23 8.51 -8.91 4.36
CA SER A 23 7.73 -9.44 3.23
C SER A 23 6.94 -10.70 3.60
N ASN A 24 7.53 -11.57 4.41
CA ASN A 24 6.94 -12.84 4.82
C ASN A 24 6.16 -12.76 6.15
N CYS A 25 5.91 -11.55 6.66
CA CYS A 25 5.18 -11.36 7.91
C CYS A 25 3.67 -11.34 7.70
N ILE A 26 2.95 -11.88 8.69
CA ILE A 26 1.49 -11.83 8.74
C ILE A 26 1.07 -10.54 9.44
N TRP A 27 0.38 -9.67 8.71
CA TRP A 27 -0.21 -8.44 9.24
C TRP A 27 -1.64 -8.68 9.71
N LYS A 28 -1.97 -8.20 10.91
CA LYS A 28 -3.33 -8.26 11.45
C LYS A 28 -4.09 -7.01 11.03
N VAL A 29 -5.26 -7.21 10.42
CA VAL A 29 -6.17 -6.12 10.04
C VAL A 29 -7.45 -6.27 10.85
N ARG A 30 -7.92 -5.17 11.46
CA ARG A 30 -9.25 -5.08 12.07
C ARG A 30 -10.04 -4.06 11.28
N VAL A 31 -11.20 -4.47 10.78
CA VAL A 31 -12.07 -3.61 10.00
C VAL A 31 -13.41 -3.56 10.70
N SER A 32 -13.87 -2.36 11.00
CA SER A 32 -15.16 -2.16 11.66
C SER A 32 -16.28 -2.05 10.63
N ALA A 33 -17.41 -2.71 10.91
CA ALA A 33 -18.56 -2.72 10.00
C ALA A 33 -19.24 -1.35 9.86
N SER A 34 -19.04 -0.43 10.81
CA SER A 34 -19.54 0.96 10.76
C SER A 34 -18.62 1.94 10.04
N ASP A 35 -17.41 1.52 9.67
CA ASP A 35 -16.37 2.44 9.24
C ASP A 35 -16.47 2.71 7.74
N SER A 36 -17.04 3.86 7.34
CA SER A 36 -17.13 4.30 5.93
C SER A 36 -15.82 4.93 5.45
N ASP A 37 -15.13 5.63 6.35
CA ASP A 37 -14.00 6.51 6.01
C ASP A 37 -12.63 5.89 6.40
N GLY A 38 -12.65 4.67 6.93
CA GLY A 38 -11.46 3.92 7.32
C GLY A 38 -10.75 4.43 8.58
N SER A 39 -11.41 5.29 9.36
CA SER A 39 -10.85 5.94 10.55
C SER A 39 -10.81 5.02 11.77
N VAL A 40 -11.70 4.02 11.83
CA VAL A 40 -11.79 3.04 12.93
C VAL A 40 -10.95 1.78 12.64
N SER A 41 -10.73 1.48 11.37
CA SER A 41 -10.09 0.26 10.92
C SER A 41 -8.58 0.32 11.14
N THR A 42 -8.01 -0.70 11.77
CA THR A 42 -6.60 -0.72 12.17
C THR A 42 -5.80 -1.82 11.48
N CYS A 43 -4.52 -1.57 11.23
CA CYS A 43 -3.59 -2.58 10.73
C CYS A 43 -2.31 -2.57 11.55
N SER A 44 -1.78 -3.77 11.85
CA SER A 44 -0.49 -3.91 12.53
C SER A 44 0.71 -3.60 11.63
N CYS A 45 0.48 -3.20 10.37
CA CYS A 45 1.58 -2.94 9.46
C CYS A 45 2.25 -1.59 9.73
N PRO A 46 3.54 -1.47 9.36
CA PRO A 46 4.33 -0.30 9.72
C PRO A 46 3.87 0.99 9.04
N VAL A 47 3.32 0.86 7.83
CA VAL A 47 2.74 1.98 7.09
C VAL A 47 1.53 2.54 7.82
N PHE A 48 0.68 1.67 8.37
CA PHE A 48 -0.52 2.09 9.11
C PHE A 48 -0.15 2.80 10.40
N ALA A 49 0.79 2.29 11.19
CA ALA A 49 1.18 2.94 12.45
C ALA A 49 1.68 4.38 12.27
N LYS A 50 2.33 4.70 11.14
CA LYS A 50 2.84 6.05 10.86
C LYS A 50 1.82 6.97 10.20
N LYS A 51 1.06 6.46 9.23
CA LYS A 51 0.19 7.27 8.38
C LYS A 51 -1.29 7.13 8.72
N TYR A 52 -1.63 6.22 9.65
CA TYR A 52 -2.98 5.76 9.95
C TYR A 52 -3.76 5.24 8.74
N ILE A 53 -3.08 5.01 7.61
CA ILE A 53 -3.65 4.56 6.34
C ILE A 53 -2.64 3.61 5.69
N CYS A 54 -3.09 2.45 5.22
CA CYS A 54 -2.24 1.50 4.52
C CYS A 54 -2.99 0.70 3.46
N LYS A 55 -2.24 0.10 2.52
CA LYS A 55 -2.82 -0.75 1.46
C LYS A 55 -3.66 -1.92 1.95
N HIS A 56 -3.42 -2.42 3.17
CA HIS A 56 -4.16 -3.56 3.70
C HIS A 56 -5.57 -3.14 4.12
N THR A 57 -5.68 -2.03 4.86
CA THR A 57 -6.97 -1.51 5.33
C THR A 57 -7.71 -0.79 4.21
N SER A 58 -7.15 0.28 3.64
CA SER A 58 -7.87 1.15 2.69
C SER A 58 -8.06 0.51 1.32
N LEU A 59 -6.98 0.06 0.69
CA LEU A 59 -7.04 -0.58 -0.64
C LEU A 59 -7.50 -2.04 -0.59
N GLY A 60 -7.18 -2.77 0.47
CA GLY A 60 -7.44 -4.20 0.56
C GLY A 60 -8.87 -4.48 1.00
N MET A 61 -9.14 -4.21 2.28
CA MET A 61 -10.37 -4.65 2.91
C MET A 61 -11.55 -3.71 2.65
N LEU A 62 -11.38 -2.39 2.73
CA LEU A 62 -12.51 -1.46 2.54
C LEU A 62 -13.06 -1.47 1.11
N ILE A 63 -12.18 -1.59 0.10
CA ILE A 63 -12.60 -1.81 -1.30
C ILE A 63 -13.37 -3.13 -1.43
N ARG A 64 -12.86 -4.23 -0.84
CA ARG A 64 -13.54 -5.54 -0.88
C ARG A 64 -14.91 -5.51 -0.19
N MET A 65 -15.07 -4.70 0.84
CA MET A 65 -16.33 -4.51 1.55
C MET A 65 -17.26 -3.49 0.88
N GLY A 66 -16.86 -2.91 -0.26
CA GLY A 66 -17.67 -1.93 -1.00
C GLY A 66 -17.81 -0.58 -0.30
N LYS A 67 -16.92 -0.28 0.66
CA LYS A 67 -16.99 0.94 1.48
C LYS A 67 -16.17 2.09 0.93
N GLU A 68 -15.06 1.77 0.28
CA GLU A 68 -14.20 2.75 -0.39
C GLU A 68 -14.56 2.82 -1.88
N LYS A 69 -14.76 4.03 -2.40
CA LYS A 69 -15.04 4.21 -3.84
C LYS A 69 -13.72 4.22 -4.62
N VAL A 70 -13.49 3.16 -5.38
CA VAL A 70 -12.37 3.10 -6.31
C VAL A 70 -12.62 4.06 -7.48
N PRO A 71 -11.66 4.95 -7.81
CA PRO A 71 -11.77 5.83 -8.97
C PRO A 71 -12.01 5.02 -10.24
N ASN A 72 -12.88 5.52 -11.12
CA ASN A 72 -13.25 4.82 -12.36
C ASN A 72 -12.04 4.61 -13.28
N GLU A 73 -11.05 5.51 -13.22
CA GLU A 73 -9.77 5.40 -13.92
C GLU A 73 -9.01 4.12 -13.52
N ALA A 74 -9.09 3.71 -12.25
CA ALA A 74 -8.44 2.50 -11.78
C ALA A 74 -9.22 1.23 -12.17
N LYS A 75 -10.54 1.31 -12.36
CA LYS A 75 -11.37 0.19 -12.84
C LYS A 75 -11.17 -0.11 -14.32
N GLY A 76 -10.86 0.91 -15.12
CA GLY A 76 -10.64 0.79 -16.56
C GLY A 76 -9.28 0.19 -16.96
N LEU A 77 -8.38 -0.04 -16.00
CA LEU A 77 -7.06 -0.62 -16.26
C LEU A 77 -7.15 -2.17 -16.21
N PRO A 78 -6.84 -2.87 -17.31
CA PRO A 78 -6.83 -4.33 -17.29
C PRO A 78 -5.72 -4.85 -16.39
N LEU A 79 -6.08 -5.80 -15.52
CA LEU A 79 -5.13 -6.46 -14.61
C LEU A 79 -4.05 -7.19 -15.42
N GLY A 80 -2.80 -7.11 -14.96
CA GLY A 80 -1.66 -7.75 -15.64
C GLY A 80 -1.10 -6.96 -16.83
N GLN A 81 -1.71 -5.84 -17.22
CA GLN A 81 -1.12 -4.98 -18.24
C GLN A 81 0.06 -4.20 -17.65
N LYS A 82 1.25 -4.44 -18.20
CA LYS A 82 2.41 -3.61 -17.88
C LYS A 82 2.14 -2.19 -18.37
N ARG A 83 2.48 -1.18 -17.55
CA ARG A 83 2.50 0.22 -17.98
C ARG A 83 3.19 0.33 -19.34
N LYS A 84 2.65 1.16 -20.25
CA LYS A 84 3.29 1.42 -21.55
C LYS A 84 4.77 1.74 -21.33
N ARG A 85 5.64 1.11 -22.14
CA ARG A 85 7.09 1.40 -22.11
C ARG A 85 7.27 2.87 -22.50
N GLY A 86 8.09 3.59 -21.73
CA GLY A 86 8.34 5.01 -21.94
C GLY A 86 8.48 5.78 -20.63
N LEU A 87 8.96 7.02 -20.74
CA LEU A 87 9.00 7.99 -19.65
C LEU A 87 7.56 8.42 -19.30
N PRO A 88 7.23 8.67 -18.02
CA PRO A 88 5.96 9.30 -17.68
C PRO A 88 5.80 10.63 -18.42
N THR A 89 4.66 10.86 -19.06
CA THR A 89 4.41 12.05 -19.90
C THR A 89 4.58 13.37 -19.13
N ARG A 90 4.45 13.35 -17.80
CA ARG A 90 4.62 14.50 -16.90
C ARG A 90 6.05 14.72 -16.41
N ALA A 91 6.99 13.82 -16.72
CA ALA A 91 8.38 13.98 -16.33
C ALA A 91 9.04 15.01 -17.27
N LYS A 92 9.56 16.11 -16.70
CA LYS A 92 10.38 17.08 -17.45
C LYS A 92 11.63 16.37 -17.97
N LYS A 93 12.02 16.65 -19.22
CA LYS A 93 13.29 16.17 -19.78
C LYS A 93 14.43 16.67 -18.90
N ALA A 94 15.32 15.76 -18.48
CA ALA A 94 16.45 16.09 -17.62
C ALA A 94 17.51 16.96 -18.33
N LEU A 95 17.52 16.99 -19.66
CA LEU A 95 18.41 17.83 -20.47
C LEU A 95 17.67 18.34 -21.71
N LEU A 96 17.68 19.67 -21.88
CA LEU A 96 17.48 20.35 -23.15
C LEU A 96 18.89 20.61 -23.68
N MET A 97 19.43 19.71 -24.51
CA MET A 97 20.66 20.00 -25.24
C MET A 97 20.28 20.81 -26.48
N GLN A 98 20.75 22.06 -26.56
CA GLN A 98 20.75 22.87 -27.77
C GLN A 98 21.96 22.53 -28.63
#